data_AF-L0G0G7-F1
#
_entry.id   AF-L0G0G7-F1
#
_cell.length_a   1.000
_cell.length_b   1.000
_cell.length_c   1.000
_cell.angle_alpha   90.00
_cell.angle_beta   90.00
_cell.angle_gamma   90.00
#
_symmetry.space_group_name_H-M   'P 1'
#
loop_
_entity.id
_entity.type
_entity.pdbx_description
1 polymer ?
#
loop_
_entity_poly.entity_id
_entity_poly.type
_entity_poly.pdbx_seq_one_letter_code
_entity_poly.pdbx_strand_id
1 'polypeptide(L)'
;MKTSYLDYYKLILEKVRFDKRLWEKEYKKALRFLDRDEAKELKAWAGQLNYASRSFSKTNWSQLPSMAPPLKYHDNRKVNEKTIH
;
A
#
# COMPACT_ATOMS: atom_id res chain seq x y z
N MET A 1 -0.58 -8.76 -29.38
CA MET A 1 -0.42 -9.16 -27.96
C MET A 1 -1.77 -9.02 -27.28
N LYS A 2 -2.26 -10.05 -26.60
CA LYS A 2 -3.48 -9.96 -25.80
C LYS A 2 -3.08 -9.33 -24.47
N THR A 3 -3.47 -8.08 -24.23
CA THR A 3 -3.35 -7.47 -22.91
C THR A 3 -4.41 -8.09 -22.00
N SER A 4 -4.01 -8.91 -21.01
CA SER A 4 -4.97 -9.37 -20.00
C SER A 4 -5.35 -8.20 -19.08
N TYR A 5 -6.49 -8.30 -18.40
CA TYR A 5 -6.87 -7.33 -17.38
C TYR A 5 -5.79 -7.24 -16.28
N LEU A 6 -5.16 -8.36 -15.95
CA LEU A 6 -4.03 -8.38 -15.03
C LEU A 6 -2.87 -7.46 -15.48
N ASP A 7 -2.43 -7.56 -16.73
CA ASP A 7 -1.33 -6.75 -17.26
C ASP A 7 -1.72 -5.27 -17.35
N TYR A 8 -2.97 -4.99 -17.70
CA TYR A 8 -3.52 -3.64 -17.68
C TYR A 8 -3.43 -3.02 -16.28
N TYR A 9 -3.83 -3.75 -15.24
CA TYR A 9 -3.74 -3.27 -13.87
C TYR A 9 -2.30 -3.18 -13.35
N LYS A 10 -1.40 -4.11 -13.72
CA LYS A 10 0.04 -4.00 -13.40
C LYS A 10 0.62 -2.70 -13.96
N LEU A 11 0.30 -2.35 -15.21
CA LEU A 11 0.73 -1.10 -15.83
C LEU A 11 0.20 0.12 -15.09
N ILE A 12 -1.11 0.16 -14.77
CA ILE A 12 -1.68 1.27 -13.99
C ILE A 12 -0.94 1.43 -12.67
N LEU A 13 -0.80 0.34 -11.90
CA LEU A 13 -0.16 0.33 -10.59
C LEU A 13 1.28 0.81 -10.67
N GLU A 14 2.01 0.44 -11.72
CA GLU A 14 3.37 0.92 -11.94
C GLU A 14 3.39 2.42 -12.25
N LYS A 15 2.43 2.93 -13.04
CA LYS A 15 2.32 4.37 -13.33
C LYS A 15 1.94 5.18 -12.11
N VAL A 16 1.05 4.70 -11.25
CA VAL A 16 0.59 5.45 -10.07
C VAL A 16 1.44 5.22 -8.81
N ARG A 17 2.51 4.41 -8.88
CA ARG A 17 3.34 4.02 -7.71
C ARG A 17 3.98 5.18 -6.95
N PHE A 18 4.09 6.35 -7.56
CA PHE A 18 4.65 7.55 -6.93
C PHE A 18 3.71 8.16 -5.88
N ASP A 19 2.39 7.89 -5.96
CA ASP A 19 1.40 8.33 -4.98
C ASP A 19 0.81 7.12 -4.26
N LYS A 20 1.18 6.96 -2.98
CA LYS A 20 0.73 5.85 -2.15
C LYS A 20 -0.79 5.75 -2.03
N ARG A 21 -1.50 6.89 -1.90
CA ARG A 21 -2.97 6.89 -1.71
C ARG A 21 -3.67 6.51 -3.00
N LEU A 22 -3.17 6.97 -4.14
CA LEU A 22 -3.70 6.60 -5.45
C LEU A 22 -3.40 5.13 -5.77
N TRP A 23 -2.18 4.68 -5.50
CA TRP A 23 -1.79 3.28 -5.66
C TRP A 23 -2.67 2.33 -4.85
N GLU A 24 -2.93 2.63 -3.57
CA GLU A 24 -3.82 1.80 -2.73
C GLU A 24 -5.26 1.74 -3.26
N LYS A 25 -5.76 2.84 -3.84
CA LYS A 25 -7.10 2.89 -4.45
C LYS A 25 -7.18 2.00 -5.68
N GLU A 26 -6.23 2.15 -6.60
CA GLU A 26 -6.19 1.36 -7.83
C GLU A 26 -5.92 -0.12 -7.54
N TYR A 27 -5.10 -0.42 -6.54
CA TYR A 27 -4.83 -1.80 -6.12
C TYR A 27 -6.09 -2.47 -5.57
N LYS A 28 -6.85 -1.79 -4.70
CA LYS A 28 -8.14 -2.29 -4.21
C LYS A 28 -9.15 -2.46 -5.34
N LYS A 29 -9.16 -1.57 -6.33
CA LYS A 29 -10.03 -1.67 -7.52
C LYS A 29 -9.68 -2.89 -8.37
N ALA A 30 -8.40 -3.11 -8.64
CA ALA A 30 -7.91 -4.28 -9.38
C ALA A 30 -8.33 -5.59 -8.71
N LEU A 31 -8.16 -5.71 -7.39
CA LEU A 31 -8.55 -6.91 -6.63
C LEU A 31 -10.06 -7.20 -6.64
N ARG A 32 -10.91 -6.20 -6.90
CA ARG A 32 -12.36 -6.38 -7.03
C ARG A 32 -12.79 -6.75 -8.45
N PHE A 33 -11.98 -6.42 -9.44
CA PHE A 33 -12.31 -6.58 -10.86
C PHE A 33 -11.73 -7.87 -11.45
N LEU A 34 -10.52 -8.25 -11.01
CA LEU A 34 -9.84 -9.45 -11.48
C LEU A 34 -10.48 -10.72 -10.92
N ASP A 35 -10.44 -11.78 -11.72
CA ASP A 35 -10.82 -13.12 -11.28
C ASP A 35 -9.89 -13.62 -10.17
N ARG A 36 -10.31 -14.69 -9.47
CA ARG A 36 -9.63 -15.19 -8.27
C ARG A 36 -8.15 -15.49 -8.52
N ASP A 37 -7.82 -16.09 -9.67
CA ASP A 37 -6.46 -16.49 -10.01
C ASP A 37 -5.60 -15.29 -10.40
N GLU A 38 -6.12 -14.38 -11.23
CA GLU A 38 -5.45 -13.12 -11.58
C GLU A 38 -5.23 -12.23 -10.35
N ALA A 39 -6.20 -12.14 -9.44
CA ALA A 39 -6.06 -11.41 -8.19
C ALA A 39 -4.99 -12.03 -7.27
N LYS A 40 -4.82 -13.36 -7.30
CA LYS A 40 -3.77 -14.07 -6.56
C LYS A 40 -2.39 -13.71 -7.13
N GLU A 41 -2.26 -13.71 -8.45
CA GLU A 41 -1.04 -13.31 -9.13
C GLU A 41 -0.70 -11.83 -8.88
N LEU A 42 -1.70 -10.94 -8.93
CA LEU A 42 -1.51 -9.52 -8.65
C LEU A 42 -1.00 -9.28 -7.22
N LYS A 43 -1.50 -10.04 -6.23
CA LYS A 43 -1.01 -9.97 -4.84
C LYS A 43 0.44 -10.41 -4.73
N ALA A 44 0.81 -11.50 -5.40
CA ALA A 44 2.18 -11.99 -5.41
C ALA A 44 3.12 -10.95 -6.04
N TRP A 45 2.74 -10.40 -7.19
CA TRP A 45 3.48 -9.36 -7.88
C TRP A 45 3.63 -8.08 -7.05
N ALA A 46 2.55 -7.59 -6.43
CA ALA A 46 2.59 -6.41 -5.57
C ALA A 46 3.47 -6.64 -4.32
N GLY A 47 3.48 -7.87 -3.78
CA GLY A 47 4.39 -8.28 -2.72
C GLY A 47 5.86 -8.22 -3.15
N GLN A 48 6.15 -8.59 -4.40
CA GLN A 48 7.50 -8.52 -4.96
C GLN A 48 7.97 -7.07 -5.20
N LEU A 49 7.07 -6.18 -5.60
CA LEU A 49 7.39 -4.75 -5.70
C LEU A 49 7.77 -4.12 -4.35
N ASN A 50 7.36 -4.74 -3.24
CA ASN A 50 7.57 -4.23 -1.89
C ASN A 50 8.84 -4.76 -1.20
N TYR A 51 9.76 -5.42 -1.93
CA TYR A 51 11.03 -5.93 -1.34
C TYR A 51 11.98 -4.83 -0.80
N ALA A 52 11.64 -3.54 -0.91
CA ALA A 52 12.47 -2.46 -0.37
C ALA A 52 11.78 -1.52 0.64
N SER A 53 10.50 -1.69 1.00
CA SER A 53 9.91 -0.84 2.06
C SER A 53 8.75 -1.47 2.84
N ARG A 54 9.15 -2.12 3.94
CA ARG A 54 8.57 -1.92 5.28
C ARG A 54 7.11 -2.37 5.46
N SER A 55 6.99 -3.63 5.86
CA SER A 55 6.12 -4.09 6.95
C SER A 55 4.78 -3.36 7.10
N PHE A 56 3.75 -3.86 6.41
CA PHE A 56 2.41 -3.81 7.00
C PHE A 56 2.35 -4.84 8.12
N SER A 57 3.01 -4.54 9.23
CA SER A 57 2.76 -5.28 10.44
C SER A 57 1.39 -4.84 10.96
N LYS A 58 0.43 -5.76 10.96
CA LYS A 58 -0.44 -5.86 12.12
C LYS A 58 0.43 -6.45 13.23
N THR A 59 1.32 -5.65 13.82
CA THR A 59 1.97 -6.07 15.06
C THR A 59 0.88 -6.05 16.12
N ASN A 60 0.47 -7.22 16.60
CA ASN A 60 -0.14 -7.30 17.91
C ASN A 60 0.98 -7.04 18.92
N TRP A 61 0.95 -5.87 19.56
CA TRP A 61 2.01 -5.36 20.44
C TRP A 61 2.16 -6.15 21.75
N SER A 62 1.35 -7.19 21.96
CA SER A 62 1.38 -8.05 23.15
C SER A 62 2.38 -9.22 23.08
N GLN A 63 3.15 -9.37 22.00
CA GLN A 63 3.92 -10.60 21.75
C GLN A 63 5.40 -10.41 21.37
N LEU A 64 6.04 -9.27 21.65
CA LEU A 64 7.47 -9.08 21.35
C LEU A 64 8.37 -9.15 22.59
N PRO A 65 9.53 -9.84 22.52
CA PRO A 65 10.52 -9.83 23.59
C PRO A 65 11.20 -8.46 23.67
N SER A 66 11.38 -8.00 24.91
CA SER A 66 11.95 -6.70 25.29
C SER A 66 13.27 -6.39 24.58
N MET A 67 13.22 -5.68 23.45
CA MET A 67 14.33 -4.88 22.95
C MET A 67 13.76 -3.61 22.30
N ALA A 68 14.30 -2.47 22.73
CA ALA A 68 13.69 -1.14 22.70
C ALA A 68 13.21 -0.65 21.31
N PRO A 69 12.16 0.20 21.27
CA PRO A 69 11.63 0.76 20.02
C PRO A 69 12.52 1.87 19.43
N PRO A 70 12.60 2.03 18.09
CA PRO A 70 13.19 3.23 17.50
C PRO A 70 12.25 4.44 17.66
N LEU A 71 12.86 5.60 17.88
CA LEU A 71 12.21 6.87 18.21
C LEU A 71 11.07 7.26 17.25
N LYS A 72 10.00 7.76 17.87
CA LYS A 72 8.70 8.17 17.30
C LYS A 72 8.85 9.01 16.01
N TYR A 73 8.17 8.61 14.94
CA TYR A 73 7.82 9.51 13.83
C TYR A 73 6.76 10.51 14.33
N HIS A 74 7.07 11.81 14.32
CA HIS A 74 6.07 12.86 14.49
C HIS A 74 5.37 13.11 13.14
N ASP A 75 4.05 12.89 13.08
CA ASP A 75 3.20 13.32 11.97
C ASP A 75 2.89 14.82 12.14
N ASN A 76 3.53 15.65 11.32
CA ASN A 76 3.38 17.12 11.36
C ASN A 76 2.15 17.62 10.59
N ARG A 77 0.98 17.02 10.79
CA ARG A 77 -0.28 17.53 10.24
C ARG A 77 -1.16 18.11 11.35
N LYS A 78 -0.81 19.29 11.84
CA LYS A 78 -1.81 20.22 12.37
C LYS A 78 -2.22 21.17 11.26
N VAL A 79 -3.41 20.88 10.74
CA VAL A 79 -4.23 21.72 9.88
C VAL A 79 -4.33 23.11 10.53
N ASN A 80 -4.17 24.14 9.70
CA ASN A 80 -4.44 25.51 10.11
C ASN A 80 -5.93 25.64 10.42
N GLU A 81 -6.28 26.13 11.60
CA GLU A 81 -7.61 26.67 11.87
C GLU A 81 -7.40 28.11 12.32
N LYS A 82 -7.59 29.01 11.36
CA LYS A 82 -7.81 30.43 11.60
C LYS A 82 -9.18 30.54 12.25
N THR A 83 -9.24 30.96 13.51
CA THR A 83 -10.46 31.56 14.07
C THR A 83 -10.08 32.90 14.67
N ILE A 84 -10.45 33.91 13.90
CA ILE A 84 -10.60 35.32 14.28
C ILE A 84 -11.75 35.37 15.30
N HIS A 85 -11.51 35.99 16.46
CA HIS A 85 -12.36 37.03 17.07
C HIS A 85 -11.69 37.56 18.34
#